data_AF-A0AAW8KS38-F1
#
_entry.id   AF-A0AAW8KS38-F1
#
_cell.length_a   1.000
_cell.length_b   1.000
_cell.length_c   1.000
_cell.angle_alpha   90.00
_cell.angle_beta   90.00
_cell.angle_gamma   90.00
#
_symmetry.space_group_name_H-M   'P 1'
#
loop_
_entity.id
_entity.type
_entity.pdbx_description
1 polymer ?
#
loop_
_entity_poly.entity_id
_entity_poly.type
_entity_poly.pdbx_seq_one_letter_code
_entity_poly.pdbx_strand_id
1 'polypeptide(L)'
;STYPVTKVAPVLAIIGAIIAIFASSKAKAALSFTGTSLMIVGAILTAGFALFPFLLPSSINPNSSLTMWDAVSSHLTLGVMTVAAC
;
A
#
# COMPACT_ATOMS: atom_id res chain seq x y z
N SER A 1 -12.79 -6.51 -16.11
CA SER A 1 -11.86 -6.05 -15.04
C SER A 1 -12.64 -6.11 -13.74
N THR A 2 -12.48 -7.20 -12.99
CA THR A 2 -13.40 -7.59 -11.90
C THR A 2 -13.31 -6.69 -10.66
N TYR A 3 -12.21 -5.94 -10.50
CA TYR A 3 -12.05 -4.96 -9.44
C TYR A 3 -11.52 -3.63 -10.02
N PRO A 4 -12.38 -2.77 -10.58
CA PRO A 4 -11.94 -1.50 -11.16
C PRO A 4 -11.38 -0.52 -10.10
N VAL A 5 -11.75 -0.72 -8.84
CA VAL A 5 -11.36 0.11 -7.70
C VAL A 5 -9.87 0.04 -7.38
N THR A 6 -9.17 -1.06 -7.69
CA THR A 6 -7.72 -1.17 -7.43
C THR A 6 -6.89 -0.23 -8.31
N LYS A 7 -7.44 0.23 -9.44
CA LYS A 7 -6.80 1.26 -10.29
C LYS A 7 -6.74 2.63 -9.63
N VAL A 8 -7.54 2.86 -8.58
CA VAL A 8 -7.51 4.13 -7.84
C VAL A 8 -6.15 4.32 -7.15
N ALA A 9 -5.52 3.26 -6.67
CA ALA A 9 -4.21 3.34 -6.00
C ALA A 9 -3.09 3.94 -6.89
N PRO A 10 -2.82 3.43 -8.11
CA PRO A 10 -1.78 4.00 -8.96
C PRO A 10 -2.17 5.41 -9.47
N VAL A 11 -3.46 5.66 -9.72
CA VAL A 11 -3.94 6.99 -10.11
C VAL A 11 -3.69 8.00 -8.98
N LEU A 12 -3.97 7.63 -7.74
CA LEU A 12 -3.72 8.47 -6.57
C LEU A 12 -2.23 8.76 -6.37
N ALA A 13 -1.36 7.77 -6.63
CA ALA A 13 0.09 7.95 -6.57
C ALA A 13 0.59 9.00 -7.57
N ILE A 14 0.12 8.91 -8.81
CA ILE A 14 0.49 9.84 -9.89
C ILE A 14 -0.03 11.25 -9.59
N ILE A 15 -1.29 11.37 -9.16
CA ILE A 15 -1.88 12.67 -8.79
C ILE A 15 -1.14 13.28 -7.61
N GLY A 16 -0.81 12.50 -6.59
CA GLY A 16 -0.01 12.94 -5.44
C GLY A 16 1.36 13.48 -5.84
N ALA A 17 2.05 12.80 -6.76
CA ALA A 17 3.34 13.25 -7.30
C ALA A 17 3.21 14.57 -8.07
N ILE A 18 2.19 14.72 -8.91
CA ILE A 18 1.92 15.97 -9.65
C ILE A 18 1.67 17.12 -8.67
N ILE A 19 0.81 16.92 -7.66
CA ILE A 19 0.51 17.92 -6.64
C ILE A 19 1.79 18.30 -5.87
N ALA A 20 2.63 17.33 -5.52
CA ALA A 20 3.88 17.58 -4.81
C ALA A 20 4.84 18.46 -5.63
N ILE A 21 4.99 18.19 -6.93
CA ILE A 21 5.87 18.98 -7.83
C ILE A 21 5.35 20.41 -7.96
N PHE A 22 4.05 20.59 -8.26
CA PHE A 22 3.46 21.93 -8.41
C PHE A 22 3.43 22.74 -7.10
N ALA A 23 3.21 22.08 -5.96
CA ALA A 23 3.19 22.74 -4.65
C ALA A 23 4.60 23.14 -4.17
N SER A 24 5.61 22.31 -4.48
CA SER A 24 7.02 22.62 -4.22
C SER A 24 7.46 23.88 -4.97
N SER A 25 7.08 24.01 -6.25
CA SER A 25 7.38 25.21 -7.05
C SER A 25 6.72 26.50 -6.51
N LYS A 26 5.64 26.40 -5.73
CA LYS A 26 4.94 27.56 -5.14
C LYS A 26 5.29 27.81 -3.66
N ALA A 27 6.31 27.14 -3.12
CA ALA A 27 6.74 27.22 -1.72
C ALA A 27 5.59 26.99 -0.69
N LYS A 28 4.55 26.24 -1.08
CA LYS A 28 3.41 25.93 -0.21
C LYS A 28 3.67 24.61 0.54
N ALA A 29 4.40 24.71 1.65
CA ALA A 29 4.84 23.56 2.44
C ALA A 29 3.71 22.57 2.83
N ALA A 30 2.53 23.09 3.20
CA ALA A 30 1.38 22.26 3.56
C ALA A 30 0.91 21.39 2.38
N LEU A 31 0.81 21.97 1.18
CA LEU A 31 0.35 21.25 -0.02
C LEU A 31 1.39 20.24 -0.52
N SER A 32 2.68 20.57 -0.44
CA SER A 32 3.75 19.64 -0.81
C SER A 32 3.78 18.43 0.13
N PHE A 33 3.56 18.63 1.44
CA PHE A 33 3.48 17.53 2.41
C PHE A 33 2.27 16.63 2.17
N THR A 34 1.10 17.21 1.89
CA THR A 34 -0.08 16.41 1.53
C THR A 34 0.10 15.67 0.21
N GLY A 35 0.76 16.26 -0.79
CA GLY A 35 1.03 15.61 -2.07
C GLY A 35 1.98 14.41 -1.94
N THR A 36 3.08 14.56 -1.19
CA THR A 36 4.05 13.48 -0.98
C THR A 36 3.47 12.34 -0.13
N SER A 37 2.69 12.66 0.90
CA SER A 37 2.00 11.63 1.69
C SER A 37 0.99 10.85 0.84
N LEU A 38 0.18 11.53 0.01
CA LEU A 38 -0.76 10.87 -0.89
C LEU A 38 -0.06 10.00 -1.94
N MET A 39 1.09 10.47 -2.45
CA MET A 39 1.93 9.72 -3.37
C MET A 39 2.43 8.42 -2.73
N ILE A 40 2.97 8.49 -1.51
CA ILE A 40 3.48 7.33 -0.75
C ILE A 40 2.35 6.34 -0.48
N VAL A 41 1.20 6.82 0.00
CA VAL A 41 0.02 5.98 0.26
C VAL A 41 -0.43 5.27 -1.03
N GLY A 42 -0.55 6.00 -2.14
CA GLY A 42 -0.93 5.41 -3.44
C GLY A 42 0.08 4.37 -3.93
N ALA A 43 1.38 4.63 -3.78
CA ALA A 43 2.43 3.69 -4.18
C ALA A 43 2.39 2.39 -3.36
N ILE A 44 2.26 2.48 -2.03
CA ILE A 44 2.18 1.33 -1.14
C ILE A 44 0.91 0.50 -1.43
N LEU A 45 -0.25 1.16 -1.59
CA LEU A 45 -1.50 0.48 -1.95
C LEU A 45 -1.40 -0.23 -3.31
N THR A 46 -0.72 0.37 -4.28
CA THR A 46 -0.51 -0.24 -5.61
C THR A 46 0.31 -1.52 -5.49
N ALA A 47 1.39 -1.50 -4.71
CA ALA A 47 2.20 -2.69 -4.46
C ALA A 47 1.38 -3.77 -3.74
N GLY A 48 0.60 -3.40 -2.71
CA GLY A 48 -0.26 -4.33 -1.99
C GLY A 48 -1.31 -5.00 -2.88
N PHE A 49 -2.01 -4.24 -3.72
CA PHE A 49 -3.01 -4.80 -4.64
C PHE A 49 -2.39 -5.63 -5.78
N ALA A 50 -1.17 -5.30 -6.20
CA ALA A 50 -0.46 -6.06 -7.24
C ALA A 50 0.07 -7.40 -6.72
N LEU A 51 0.51 -7.44 -5.46
CA LEU A 51 1.10 -8.64 -4.86
C LEU A 51 0.05 -9.57 -4.24
N PHE A 52 -1.14 -9.07 -3.89
CA PHE A 52 -2.18 -9.87 -3.26
C PHE A 52 -2.47 -11.18 -4.04
N PRO A 53 -2.44 -12.36 -3.40
CA PRO A 53 -2.36 -12.62 -1.94
C PRO A 53 -0.94 -12.87 -1.37
N PHE A 54 0.11 -12.63 -2.15
CA PHE A 54 1.50 -12.88 -1.76
C PHE A 54 2.10 -11.70 -0.99
N LEU A 55 2.87 -12.01 0.05
CA LEU A 55 3.73 -11.06 0.76
C LEU A 55 5.17 -11.18 0.28
N LEU A 56 5.65 -12.43 0.13
CA LEU A 56 6.99 -12.71 -0.37
C LEU A 56 6.98 -13.97 -1.25
N PRO A 57 7.03 -13.83 -2.59
CA PRO A 57 7.07 -14.96 -3.50
C PRO A 57 8.44 -15.64 -3.49
N SER A 58 8.47 -16.96 -3.45
CA SER A 58 9.71 -17.74 -3.58
C SER A 58 9.97 -18.05 -5.05
N SER A 59 11.21 -17.83 -5.50
CA SER A 59 11.63 -18.13 -6.88
C SER A 59 12.14 -19.56 -7.08
N ILE A 60 12.52 -20.25 -5.99
CA ILE A 60 13.11 -21.60 -6.04
C ILE A 60 12.06 -22.67 -5.80
N ASN A 61 11.15 -22.44 -4.84
CA ASN A 61 10.06 -23.36 -4.54
C ASN A 61 8.75 -22.58 -4.39
N PRO A 62 7.84 -22.62 -5.40
CA PRO A 62 6.61 -21.84 -5.38
C PRO A 62 5.68 -22.22 -4.21
N ASN A 63 5.78 -23.45 -3.68
CA ASN A 63 4.99 -23.90 -2.51
C ASN A 63 5.43 -23.26 -1.19
N SER A 64 6.65 -22.71 -1.12
CA SER A 64 7.15 -22.00 0.07
C SER A 64 6.95 -20.49 -0.03
N SER A 65 6.05 -20.02 -0.87
CA SER A 65 5.71 -18.60 -0.96
C SER A 65 4.92 -18.16 0.26
N LEU A 66 5.31 -17.05 0.87
CA LEU A 66 4.62 -16.50 2.04
C LEU A 66 3.37 -15.75 1.56
N THR A 67 2.21 -16.34 1.79
CA THR A 67 0.91 -15.75 1.50
C THR A 67 0.30 -15.11 2.73
N MET A 68 -0.72 -14.26 2.54
CA MET A 68 -1.53 -13.73 3.63
C MET A 68 -2.15 -14.83 4.51
N TRP A 69 -2.35 -16.03 3.97
CA TRP A 69 -3.06 -17.11 4.66
C TRP A 69 -2.14 -17.95 5.54
N ASP A 70 -0.88 -18.10 5.15
CA ASP A 70 0.07 -18.96 5.85
C ASP A 70 1.03 -18.18 6.77
N ALA A 71 1.20 -16.88 6.52
CA ALA A 71 2.18 -16.05 7.22
C ALA A 71 1.63 -15.30 8.45
N VAL A 72 0.36 -15.50 8.82
CA VAL A 72 -0.30 -14.78 9.92
C VAL A 72 -0.27 -15.56 11.23
N SER A 73 -0.25 -14.83 12.35
CA SER A 73 -0.33 -15.39 13.70
C SER A 73 -1.66 -16.11 13.95
N SER A 74 -1.71 -16.92 15.01
CA SER A 74 -2.94 -17.59 15.46
C SER A 74 -4.07 -16.61 15.76
N HIS A 75 -5.31 -17.10 15.68
CA HIS A 75 -6.53 -16.29 15.87
C HIS A 75 -6.58 -15.56 17.22
N LEU A 76 -6.03 -16.17 18.27
CA LEU A 76 -5.95 -15.57 19.61
C LEU A 76 -4.97 -14.39 19.61
N THR A 77 -3.75 -14.61 19.15
CA THR A 77 -2.72 -13.57 19.11
C THR A 77 -3.13 -12.42 18.21
N LEU A 78 -3.69 -12.72 17.03
CA LEU A 78 -4.19 -11.70 16.11
C LEU A 78 -5.31 -10.85 16.74
N GLY A 79 -6.24 -11.48 17.46
CA GLY A 79 -7.30 -10.79 18.19
C GLY A 79 -6.77 -9.83 19.26
N VAL A 80 -5.83 -10.29 20.10
CA VAL A 80 -5.21 -9.42 21.12
C VAL A 80 -4.48 -8.24 20.47
N MET A 81 -3.76 -8.46 19.37
CA MET A 81 -3.05 -7.39 18.65
C MET A 81 -4.02 -6.38 18.03
N THR A 82 -5.17 -6.81 17.50
CA THR A 82 -6.19 -5.88 16.97
C THR A 82 -6.77 -4.98 18.06
N VAL A 83 -7.06 -5.51 19.25
CA VAL A 83 -7.57 -4.71 20.38
C VAL A 83 -6.52 -3.71 20.89
N ALA A 84 -5.23 -4.07 20.85
CA ALA A 84 -4.16 -3.18 21.30
C ALA A 84 -3.85 -2.03 20.33
N ALA A 85 -4.10 -2.22 19.02
CA ALA A 85 -3.81 -1.24 17.98
C ALA A 85 -4.98 -0.28 17.68
N CYS A 86 -6.22 -0.70 17.96
CA CYS A 86 -7.42 0.12 17.87
C CYS A 86 -7.51 1.14 19.01
#